data_AF-B2T7H3-F1
#
_entry.id   AF-B2T7H3-F1
#
_cell.length_a   1.000
_cell.length_b   1.000
_cell.length_c   1.000
_cell.angle_alpha   90.00
_cell.angle_beta   90.00
_cell.angle_gamma   90.00
#
_symmetry.space_group_name_H-M   'P 1'
#
loop_
_entity.id
_entity.type
_entity.pdbx_description
1 polymer ?
#
loop_
_entity_poly.entity_id
_entity_poly.type
_entity_poly.pdbx_seq_one_letter_code
_entity_poly.pdbx_strand_id
1 'polypeptide(L)' 'MTTPVERSRAVTEVRWFLQTLAEAREPIDVPGLVQSVAAGLLRHYPLEADLMESAAALPELWAAPCARVRRPRLVHDSRD' A
#
# COMPACT_ATOMS: atom_id res chain seq x y z
N MET A 1 -11.24 -17.66 2.45
CA MET A 1 -9.86 -17.82 1.96
C MET A 1 -9.72 -17.00 0.70
N THR A 2 -8.57 -16.35 0.48
CA THR A 2 -8.29 -15.62 -0.77
C THR A 2 -7.49 -16.50 -1.73
N THR A 3 -7.82 -16.46 -3.02
CA THR A 3 -7.11 -17.23 -4.06
C THR A 3 -5.82 -16.51 -4.50
N PRO A 4 -4.84 -17.23 -5.08
CA PRO A 4 -3.65 -16.58 -5.67
C PRO A 4 -3.98 -15.50 -6.71
N VAL A 5 -5.04 -15.73 -7.50
CA VAL A 5 -5.54 -14.77 -8.50
C VAL A 5 -6.06 -13.50 -7.83
N GLU A 6 -6.84 -13.62 -6.75
CA GLU A 6 -7.36 -12.45 -6.01
C GLU A 6 -6.22 -11.61 -5.40
N ARG A 7 -5.16 -12.26 -4.90
CA ARG A 7 -3.99 -11.55 -4.33
C ARG A 7 -3.17 -10.84 -5.40
N SER A 8 -2.90 -11.50 -6.53
CA SER A 8 -2.20 -10.87 -7.67
C SER A 8 -2.98 -9.69 -8.22
N ARG A 9 -4.30 -9.83 -8.30
CA ARG A 9 -5.19 -8.73 -8.69
C ARG A 9 -5.09 -7.57 -7.70
N ALA A 10 -5.07 -7.84 -6.40
CA ALA A 10 -4.95 -6.78 -5.39
C ALA A 10 -3.67 -5.95 -5.55
N VAL A 11 -2.53 -6.56 -5.92
CA VAL A 11 -1.29 -5.80 -6.24
C VAL A 11 -1.52 -4.82 -7.38
N THR A 12 -2.16 -5.28 -8.46
CA THR A 12 -2.45 -4.44 -9.63
C THR A 12 -3.42 -3.32 -9.27
N GLU A 13 -4.53 -3.63 -8.61
CA GLU A 13 -5.53 -2.62 -8.24
C GLU A 13 -4.95 -1.56 -7.27
N VAL A 14 -4.09 -1.98 -6.32
CA VAL A 14 -3.36 -1.05 -5.43
C VAL A 14 -2.44 -0.13 -6.25
N ARG A 15 -1.74 -0.67 -7.25
CA ARG A 15 -0.90 0.13 -8.15
C ARG A 15 -1.70 1.26 -8.80
N TRP A 16 -2.81 0.89 -9.44
CA TRP A 16 -3.66 1.82 -10.18
C TRP A 16 -4.24 2.88 -9.26
N PHE A 17 -4.68 2.48 -8.07
CA PHE A 17 -5.15 3.39 -7.05
C PHE A 17 -4.09 4.41 -6.65
N LEU A 18 -2.88 3.97 -6.29
CA LEU A 18 -1.79 4.88 -5.89
C LEU A 18 -1.34 5.82 -7.02
N GLN A 19 -1.26 5.33 -8.26
CA GLN A 19 -0.96 6.18 -9.43
C GLN A 19 -2.03 7.26 -9.61
N THR A 20 -3.30 6.90 -9.48
CA THR A 20 -4.42 7.85 -9.56
C THR A 20 -4.30 8.93 -8.47
N LEU A 21 -3.93 8.56 -7.24
CA LEU A 21 -3.72 9.52 -6.16
C LEU A 21 -2.50 10.43 -6.42
N ALA A 22 -1.42 9.89 -6.98
CA ALA A 22 -0.19 10.64 -7.25
C ALA A 22 -0.32 11.60 -8.44
N GLU A 23 -1.11 11.24 -9.45
CA GLU A 23 -1.34 12.02 -10.67
C GLU A 23 -2.52 13.00 -10.53
N ALA A 24 -3.24 12.97 -9.41
CA ALA A 24 -4.36 13.87 -9.13
C ALA A 24 -3.90 15.34 -9.16
N ARG A 25 -4.46 16.11 -10.10
CA ARG A 25 -4.15 17.54 -10.27
C ARG A 25 -4.88 18.43 -9.26
N GLU A 26 -5.99 17.94 -8.72
CA GLU A 26 -6.82 18.63 -7.74
C GLU A 26 -6.81 17.88 -6.41
N PRO A 27 -6.97 18.58 -5.27
CA PRO A 27 -7.12 17.94 -3.97
C PRO A 27 -8.26 16.93 -3.95
N ILE A 28 -8.03 15.78 -3.33
CA ILE A 28 -9.06 14.74 -3.18
C ILE A 28 -9.92 15.11 -1.97
N ASP A 29 -11.00 15.83 -2.23
CA ASP A 29 -11.92 16.35 -1.19
C ASP A 29 -12.95 15.33 -0.69
N VAL A 30 -12.74 14.04 -0.96
CA VAL A 30 -13.63 12.95 -0.53
C VAL A 30 -12.85 11.87 0.24
N PRO A 31 -12.43 12.14 1.49
CA PRO A 31 -11.67 11.17 2.30
C PRO A 31 -12.38 9.83 2.47
N GLY A 32 -13.72 9.83 2.54
CA GLY A 32 -14.52 8.60 2.69
C GLY A 32 -14.43 7.66 1.48
N LEU A 33 -14.26 8.20 0.26
CA LEU A 33 -14.09 7.39 -0.94
C LEU A 33 -12.72 6.71 -0.93
N VAL A 34 -11.66 7.45 -0.62
CA VAL A 34 -10.29 6.93 -0.48
C VAL A 34 -10.25 5.79 0.55
N GLN A 35 -10.88 5.99 1.71
CA GLN A 35 -10.95 4.97 2.77
C GLN A 35 -11.72 3.73 2.33
N SER A 36 -12.84 3.89 1.62
CA SER A 36 -13.65 2.77 1.14
C SER A 36 -12.91 1.92 0.12
N VAL A 37 -12.22 2.56 -0.83
CA VAL A 37 -11.38 1.86 -1.81
C VAL A 37 -10.22 1.16 -1.12
N ALA A 38 -9.50 1.84 -0.22
CA ALA A 38 -8.40 1.26 0.54
C ALA A 38 -8.85 0.02 1.34
N ALA A 39 -10.01 0.08 2.02
CA ALA A 39 -10.55 -1.04 2.78
C ALA A 39 -10.88 -2.25 1.88
N GLY A 40 -11.38 -2.01 0.66
CA GLY A 40 -11.61 -3.05 -0.34
C GLY A 40 -10.32 -3.73 -0.78
N LEU A 41 -9.28 -2.94 -1.08
CA LEU A 41 -7.97 -3.44 -1.49
C LEU A 41 -7.29 -4.26 -0.39
N LEU A 42 -7.40 -3.82 0.88
CA LEU A 42 -6.83 -4.52 2.03
C LEU A 42 -7.52 -5.87 2.32
N ARG A 43 -8.78 -6.06 1.90
CA ARG A 43 -9.49 -7.33 2.11
C ARG A 43 -8.82 -8.50 1.38
N HIS A 44 -8.15 -8.23 0.27
CA HIS A 44 -7.42 -9.21 -0.53
C HIS A 44 -5.92 -8.97 -0.47
N TYR A 45 -5.40 -8.59 0.71
CA TYR A 45 -4.01 -8.18 0.85
C TYR A 45 -3.04 -9.25 0.30
N PRO A 46 -2.09 -8.85 -0.57
CA PRO A 46 -1.08 -9.76 -1.11
C PRO A 46 -0.21 -10.35 0.00
N LEU A 47 0.28 -11.57 -0.21
CA LEU A 47 1.32 -12.12 0.67
C LEU A 47 2.65 -11.42 0.43
N GLU A 48 3.57 -11.54 1.37
CA GLU A 48 4.93 -10.99 1.22
C GLU A 48 5.63 -11.50 -0.03
N ALA A 49 5.39 -12.76 -0.43
CA ALA A 49 5.89 -13.33 -1.69
C ALA A 49 5.32 -12.60 -2.92
N ASP A 50 4.02 -12.30 -2.93
CA ASP A 50 3.37 -11.59 -4.03
C ASP A 50 3.95 -10.15 -4.15
N LEU A 51 4.27 -9.51 -3.02
CA LEU A 51 4.89 -8.18 -2.98
C LEU A 51 6.37 -8.20 -3.42
N MET A 52 7.14 -9.19 -2.97
CA MET A 52 8.53 -9.41 -3.37
C MET A 52 8.64 -9.62 -4.88
N GLU A 53 7.78 -10.46 -5.45
CA GLU A 53 7.73 -10.73 -6.89
C GLU A 53 7.35 -9.48 -7.68
N SER A 54 6.34 -8.73 -7.20
CA SER A 54 5.97 -7.45 -7.81
C SER A 54 7.09 -6.41 -7.76
N ALA A 55 7.87 -6.35 -6.67
CA ALA A 55 9.00 -5.45 -6.54
C ALA A 55 10.17 -5.83 -7.45
N ALA A 56 10.43 -7.14 -7.61
CA ALA A 56 11.41 -7.62 -8.56
C ALA A 56 11.01 -7.31 -10.02
N ALA A 57 9.72 -7.40 -10.35
CA ALA A 57 9.21 -7.13 -11.68
C ALA A 57 9.15 -5.62 -12.03
N LEU A 58 8.93 -4.76 -11.03
CA LEU A 58 8.75 -3.31 -11.19
C LEU A 58 9.55 -2.51 -10.15
N PRO A 59 10.89 -2.58 -10.19
CA PRO A 59 11.76 -2.00 -9.15
C PRO A 59 11.72 -0.47 -9.09
N GLU A 60 11.40 0.20 -10.21
CA GLU A 60 11.23 1.65 -10.27
C GLU A 60 9.93 2.13 -9.59
N LEU A 61 8.99 1.21 -9.33
CA LEU A 61 7.68 1.55 -8.77
C LEU A 61 7.50 1.03 -7.35
N TRP A 62 8.03 -0.17 -7.06
CA TRP A 62 7.87 -0.82 -5.77
C TRP A 62 9.23 -1.07 -5.13
N ALA A 63 9.41 -0.54 -3.93
CA ALA A 63 10.50 -0.99 -3.07
C ALA A 63 10.22 -2.42 -2.61
N ALA A 64 11.26 -3.25 -2.57
CA ALA A 64 11.17 -4.56 -1.93
C ALA A 64 10.71 -4.37 -0.47
N PRO A 65 9.82 -5.25 0.05
CA PRO A 65 9.45 -5.25 1.45
C PRO A 65 10.70 -5.28 2.33
N CYS A 66 11.11 -4.13 2.87
CA CYS A 66 12.25 -4.06 3.76
C CYS A 66 11.82 -4.67 5.09
N ALA A 67 12.42 -5.80 5.47
CA ALA A 67 12.13 -6.49 6.72
C ALA A 67 12.23 -5.50 7.90
N ARG A 68 11.06 -5.07 8.41
CA ARG A 68 10.89 -4.22 9.59
C ARG A 68 11.80 -2.97 9.61
N VAL A 69 11.27 -1.84 9.11
CA VAL A 69 11.61 -0.56 9.73
C VAL A 69 11.08 -0.61 11.16
N ARG A 70 11.96 -0.90 12.13
CA ARG A 70 11.68 -0.62 13.55
C ARG A 70 11.31 0.86 13.61
N ARG A 71 10.04 1.20 13.83
CA ARG A 71 9.66 2.58 14.09
C ARG A 71 10.47 3.08 15.29
N PRO A 72 11.24 4.17 15.18
CA PRO A 72 11.85 4.76 16.35
C PRO A 72 10.72 5.18 17.30
N ARG A 73 10.79 4.74 18.56
CA ARG A 73 9.92 5.25 19.62
C ARG A 73 10.12 6.75 19.66
N LEU A 74 9.10 7.51 19.27
CA LEU A 74 9.06 8.93 19.56
C LEU A 74 8.91 9.05 21.09
N VAL A 75 10.03 9.24 21.77
CA VAL A 75 10.05 9.66 23.17
C VAL A 75 9.53 11.10 23.15
N HIS A 76 8.30 11.31 23.60
CA HIS A 76 7.86 12.64 24.00
C HIS A 76 8.65 12.98 25.27
N ASP A 77 9.66 13.83 25.11
CA ASP A 77 10.31 14.52 26.22
C ASP A 77 9.31 15.55 26.77
N SER A 78 8.55 15.13 27.78
CA SER A 78 7.78 16.05 28.62
C SER A 78 8.75 16.70 29.59
N ARG A 79 9.12 17.95 29.29
CA ARG A 79 9.75 18.86 30.24
C ARG A 79 8.69 19.34 31.23
N ASP A 80 8.90 19.05 32.52
CA ASP A 80 8.42 19.84 33.65
C ASP A 80 9.57 20.73 34.15
#